data_AF-A0A1H3SL74-F1
#
_entry.id   AF-A0A1H3SL74-F1
#
_cell.length_a   1.000
_cell.length_b   1.000
_cell.length_c   1.000
_cell.angle_alpha   90.00
_cell.angle_beta   90.00
_cell.angle_gamma   90.00
#
_symmetry.space_group_name_H-M   'P 1'
#
loop_
_entity.id
_entity.type
_entity.pdbx_description
1 polymer ?
#
loop_
_entity_poly.entity_id
_entity_poly.type
_entity_poly.pdbx_seq_one_letter_code
_entity_poly.pdbx_strand_id
1 'polypeptide(L)'
;MSGDQGFRRKAVAELTDAKGVYALCDLDGQPIYVGQSVDGIRSRVRRHLTSARSDVIANRQIDVWEVAFVHAWEVEDRDAIANMERRVFAHFDAILPLMNGAALADGADHLPPPDPNQTIQVIPEDERQDRLTPDRRLARQINQYELLVDYILTVKNAPHLKKSLDAHFSRLVRYHQMFLT
;
A
#
# COMPACT_ATOMS: atom_id res chain seq x y z
N MET A 1 13.54 -0.08 -21.90
CA MET A 1 12.59 0.23 -20.80
C MET A 1 11.78 -1.04 -20.54
N SER A 2 11.86 -1.65 -19.36
CA SER A 2 11.06 -2.84 -19.08
C SER A 2 9.57 -2.51 -19.22
N GLY A 3 8.77 -3.44 -19.77
CA GLY A 3 7.35 -3.21 -20.05
C GLY A 3 6.55 -2.72 -18.84
N ASP A 4 6.92 -3.14 -17.64
CA ASP A 4 6.27 -2.80 -16.35
C ASP A 4 6.18 -1.27 -16.12
N GLN A 5 7.28 -0.54 -16.31
CA GLN A 5 7.31 0.91 -16.05
C GLN A 5 6.45 1.71 -17.03
N GLY A 6 6.32 1.22 -18.27
CA GLY A 6 5.47 1.82 -19.29
C GLY A 6 3.99 1.64 -18.97
N PHE A 7 3.60 0.42 -18.57
CA PHE A 7 2.24 0.11 -18.14
C PHE A 7 1.84 0.94 -16.91
N ARG A 8 2.66 0.88 -15.84
CA ARG A 8 2.40 1.60 -14.60
C ARG A 8 2.22 3.10 -14.81
N ARG A 9 3.05 3.72 -15.67
CA ARG A 9 2.92 5.14 -15.99
C ARG A 9 1.59 5.48 -16.66
N LYS A 10 1.11 4.62 -17.58
CA LYS A 10 -0.18 4.81 -18.25
C LYS A 10 -1.33 4.63 -17.27
N ALA A 11 -1.34 3.53 -16.52
CA ALA A 11 -2.37 3.24 -15.51
C ALA A 11 -2.47 4.36 -14.47
N VAL A 12 -1.34 4.81 -13.91
CA VAL A 12 -1.34 5.91 -12.94
C VAL A 12 -1.83 7.23 -13.57
N ALA A 13 -1.68 7.44 -14.88
CA ALA A 13 -2.21 8.62 -15.55
C ALA A 13 -3.75 8.61 -15.68
N GLU A 14 -4.39 7.45 -15.50
CA GLU A 14 -5.85 7.31 -15.50
C GLU A 14 -6.47 7.56 -14.11
N LEU A 15 -5.68 7.50 -13.03
CA LEU A 15 -6.15 7.79 -11.68
C LEU A 15 -6.69 9.21 -11.57
N THR A 16 -7.75 9.42 -10.79
CA THR A 16 -8.25 10.75 -10.49
C THR A 16 -7.18 11.66 -9.87
N ASP A 17 -7.17 12.93 -10.26
CA ASP A 17 -6.34 13.97 -9.63
C ASP A 17 -7.17 14.81 -8.64
N ALA A 18 -8.39 14.35 -8.29
CA ALA A 18 -9.16 14.91 -7.20
C ALA A 18 -8.44 14.73 -5.86
N LYS A 19 -8.78 15.58 -4.89
CA LYS A 19 -8.39 15.39 -3.49
C LYS A 19 -9.22 14.27 -2.86
N GLY A 20 -8.65 13.62 -1.85
CA GLY A 20 -9.30 12.51 -1.15
C GLY A 20 -8.30 11.51 -0.58
N VAL A 21 -8.71 10.25 -0.55
CA VAL A 21 -7.98 9.14 0.06
C VAL A 21 -7.62 8.12 -1.01
N TYR A 22 -6.46 7.49 -0.86
CA TYR A 22 -6.02 6.38 -1.71
C TYR A 22 -5.52 5.23 -0.87
N ALA A 23 -5.61 4.03 -1.43
CA ALA A 23 -4.92 2.86 -0.90
C ALA A 23 -3.99 2.27 -1.97
N LEU A 24 -2.78 1.90 -1.55
CA LEU A 24 -1.93 0.99 -2.32
C LEU A 24 -2.30 -0.43 -1.91
N CYS A 25 -2.59 -1.28 -2.87
CA CYS A 25 -3.10 -2.62 -2.64
C CYS A 25 -2.12 -3.66 -3.17
N ASP A 26 -2.04 -4.80 -2.47
CA ASP A 26 -1.17 -5.91 -2.83
C ASP A 26 -1.63 -6.62 -4.13
N LEU A 27 -0.94 -7.72 -4.45
CA LEU A 27 -1.21 -8.55 -5.62
C LEU A 27 -2.63 -9.17 -5.61
N ASP A 28 -3.29 -9.27 -4.46
CA ASP A 28 -4.67 -9.78 -4.31
C ASP A 28 -5.71 -8.65 -4.32
N GLY A 29 -5.28 -7.38 -4.38
CA GLY A 29 -6.16 -6.21 -4.27
C GLY A 29 -6.47 -5.81 -2.83
N GLN A 30 -5.84 -6.42 -1.83
CA GLN A 30 -6.02 -6.03 -0.42
C GLN A 30 -5.18 -4.78 -0.12
N PRO A 31 -5.75 -3.72 0.46
CA PRO A 31 -4.98 -2.56 0.92
C PRO A 31 -3.83 -2.95 1.85
N ILE A 32 -2.66 -2.38 1.59
CA ILE A 32 -1.45 -2.51 2.42
C ILE A 32 -0.97 -1.17 2.97
N TYR A 33 -1.37 -0.07 2.33
CA TYR A 33 -1.09 1.29 2.78
C TYR A 33 -2.24 2.20 2.41
N VAL A 34 -2.65 3.07 3.33
CA VAL A 34 -3.68 4.11 3.09
C VAL A 34 -3.04 5.49 3.23
N GLY A 35 -3.41 6.44 2.39
CA GLY A 35 -2.98 7.81 2.55
C GLY A 35 -4.00 8.80 2.00
N GLN A 36 -3.84 10.07 2.35
CA GLN A 36 -4.65 11.14 1.81
C GLN A 36 -3.83 12.11 0.94
N SER A 37 -4.52 12.85 0.08
CA SER A 37 -3.96 13.95 -0.70
C SER A 37 -4.96 15.09 -0.84
N VAL A 38 -4.51 16.32 -0.58
CA VAL A 38 -5.27 17.56 -0.84
C VAL A 38 -4.93 18.18 -2.20
N ASP A 39 -3.77 17.84 -2.76
CA ASP A 39 -3.23 18.38 -4.00
C ASP A 39 -3.47 17.44 -5.20
N GLY A 40 -4.15 16.32 -4.98
CA GLY A 40 -4.50 15.33 -6.00
C GLY A 40 -3.97 13.92 -5.70
N ILE A 41 -4.85 12.92 -5.79
CA ILE A 41 -4.54 11.52 -5.52
C ILE A 41 -3.48 10.99 -6.50
N ARG A 42 -3.69 11.19 -7.81
CA ARG A 42 -2.74 10.79 -8.87
C ARG A 42 -1.33 11.25 -8.58
N SER A 43 -1.16 12.55 -8.26
CA SER A 43 0.16 13.14 -8.00
C SER A 43 0.87 12.47 -6.81
N ARG A 44 0.13 12.17 -5.73
CA ARG A 44 0.67 11.50 -4.55
C ARG A 44 1.02 10.04 -4.82
N VAL A 45 0.12 9.27 -5.44
CA VAL A 45 0.33 7.87 -5.82
C VAL A 45 1.53 7.73 -6.76
N ARG A 46 1.61 8.60 -7.79
CA ARG A 46 2.76 8.62 -8.71
C ARG A 46 4.08 8.80 -7.95
N ARG A 47 4.16 9.73 -6.99
CA ARG A 47 5.37 9.93 -6.19
C ARG A 47 5.78 8.65 -5.45
N HIS A 48 4.84 7.93 -4.85
CA HIS A 48 5.13 6.67 -4.17
C HIS A 48 5.70 5.61 -5.14
N LEU A 49 5.06 5.44 -6.30
CA LEU A 49 5.40 4.36 -7.22
C LEU A 49 6.64 4.62 -8.08
N THR A 50 7.05 5.88 -8.27
CA THR A 50 8.18 6.23 -9.15
C THR A 50 9.40 6.80 -8.43
N SER A 51 9.30 7.18 -7.15
CA SER A 51 10.39 7.83 -6.43
C SER A 51 10.86 7.00 -5.23
N ALA A 52 12.11 6.56 -5.29
CA ALA A 52 12.81 5.98 -4.14
C ALA A 52 12.96 6.95 -2.94
N ARG A 53 12.66 8.25 -3.14
CA ARG A 53 12.68 9.29 -2.10
C ARG A 53 11.32 9.53 -1.45
N SER A 54 10.28 8.79 -1.83
CA SER A 54 9.03 8.84 -1.09
C SER A 54 9.25 8.24 0.30
N ASP A 55 8.81 8.90 1.37
CA ASP A 55 9.10 8.47 2.75
C ASP A 55 8.70 7.01 2.99
N VAL A 56 7.57 6.59 2.43
CA VAL A 56 7.06 5.21 2.56
C VAL A 56 8.00 4.18 1.91
N ILE A 57 8.68 4.55 0.83
CA ILE A 57 9.64 3.67 0.13
C ILE A 57 11.05 3.81 0.73
N ALA A 58 11.46 5.02 1.06
CA ALA A 58 12.76 5.34 1.65
C ALA A 58 12.92 4.71 3.04
N ASN A 59 11.83 4.63 3.82
CA ASN A 59 11.80 4.01 5.13
C ASN A 59 11.49 2.50 5.07
N ARG A 60 11.49 1.90 3.88
CA ARG A 60 11.21 0.46 3.65
C ARG A 60 9.84 -0.01 4.17
N GLN A 61 8.86 0.89 4.31
CA GLN A 61 7.53 0.52 4.80
C GLN A 61 6.69 -0.22 3.76
N ILE A 62 6.90 0.07 2.47
CA ILE A 62 6.19 -0.59 1.37
C ILE A 62 7.20 -1.06 0.34
N ASP A 63 6.97 -2.26 -0.16
CA ASP A 63 7.59 -2.75 -1.36
C ASP A 63 6.72 -2.45 -2.58
N VAL A 64 7.22 -1.62 -3.51
CA VAL A 64 6.52 -1.30 -4.76
C VAL A 64 6.28 -2.55 -5.61
N TRP A 65 7.09 -3.59 -5.45
CA TRP A 65 6.88 -4.87 -6.14
C TRP A 65 5.55 -5.53 -5.74
N GLU A 66 5.08 -5.35 -4.51
CA GLU A 66 3.83 -5.94 -4.02
C GLU A 66 2.60 -5.16 -4.52
N VAL A 67 2.75 -3.91 -4.96
CA VAL A 67 1.62 -3.05 -5.34
C VAL A 67 1.09 -3.40 -6.73
N ALA A 68 -0.11 -3.98 -6.80
CA ALA A 68 -0.79 -4.27 -8.06
C ALA A 68 -2.00 -3.38 -8.33
N PHE A 69 -2.65 -2.85 -7.30
CA PHE A 69 -3.83 -2.00 -7.46
C PHE A 69 -3.74 -0.72 -6.63
N VAL A 70 -4.52 0.27 -7.06
CA VAL A 70 -4.75 1.52 -6.33
C VAL A 70 -6.25 1.74 -6.24
N HIS A 71 -6.75 1.87 -5.01
CA HIS A 71 -8.11 2.33 -4.75
C HIS A 71 -8.10 3.83 -4.47
N ALA A 72 -9.09 4.56 -4.98
CA ALA A 72 -9.23 5.99 -4.77
C ALA A 72 -10.65 6.34 -4.32
N TRP A 73 -10.75 7.13 -3.26
CA TRP A 73 -11.97 7.73 -2.73
C TRP A 73 -11.85 9.24 -2.87
N GLU A 74 -12.62 9.81 -3.78
CA GLU A 74 -12.71 11.26 -3.97
C GLU A 74 -13.51 11.88 -2.83
N VAL A 75 -13.04 13.01 -2.31
CA VAL A 75 -13.72 13.70 -1.22
C VAL A 75 -13.77 15.20 -1.55
N GLU A 76 -14.97 15.70 -1.81
CA GLU A 76 -15.18 17.10 -2.21
C GLU A 76 -14.88 18.09 -1.08
N ASP A 77 -15.21 17.73 0.17
CA ASP A 77 -14.90 18.56 1.33
C ASP A 77 -13.51 18.23 1.88
N ARG A 78 -12.66 19.25 2.04
CA ARG A 78 -11.30 19.08 2.56
C ARG A 78 -11.33 18.56 4.01
N ASP A 79 -12.29 19.02 4.81
CA ASP A 79 -12.34 18.69 6.24
C ASP A 79 -12.82 17.24 6.46
N ALA A 80 -13.50 16.66 5.47
CA ALA A 80 -13.94 15.26 5.48
C ALA A 80 -12.84 14.25 5.09
N ILE A 81 -11.73 14.69 4.47
CA ILE A 81 -10.68 13.78 3.97
C ILE A 81 -10.07 12.96 5.12
N ALA A 82 -9.74 13.62 6.23
CA ALA A 82 -9.13 12.93 7.37
C ALA A 82 -10.08 11.91 8.00
N ASN A 83 -11.39 12.17 8.02
CA ASN A 83 -12.38 11.21 8.49
C ASN A 83 -12.46 9.99 7.55
N MET A 84 -12.49 10.23 6.23
CA MET A 84 -12.46 9.16 5.23
C MET A 84 -11.18 8.31 5.35
N GLU A 85 -10.02 8.93 5.56
CA GLU A 85 -8.74 8.21 5.72
C GLU A 85 -8.79 7.27 6.92
N ARG A 86 -9.28 7.76 8.07
CA ARG A 86 -9.44 6.95 9.27
C ARG A 86 -10.41 5.78 9.07
N ARG A 87 -11.53 6.00 8.38
CA ARG A 87 -12.52 4.96 8.07
C ARG A 87 -11.95 3.87 7.16
N VAL A 88 -11.30 4.27 6.06
CA VAL A 88 -10.64 3.34 5.14
C VAL A 88 -9.54 2.56 5.88
N PHE A 89 -8.70 3.26 6.64
CA PHE A 89 -7.65 2.62 7.45
C PHE A 89 -8.23 1.60 8.43
N ALA A 90 -9.17 2.00 9.29
CA ALA A 90 -9.72 1.15 10.34
C ALA A 90 -10.40 -0.10 9.77
N HIS A 91 -11.12 0.03 8.65
CA HIS A 91 -11.77 -1.10 8.01
C HIS A 91 -10.77 -2.15 7.51
N PHE A 92 -9.73 -1.74 6.78
CA PHE A 92 -8.78 -2.69 6.20
C PHE A 92 -7.71 -3.19 7.18
N ASP A 93 -7.32 -2.37 8.16
CA ASP A 93 -6.40 -2.77 9.23
C ASP A 93 -6.98 -3.89 10.11
N ALA A 94 -8.30 -3.89 10.31
CA ALA A 94 -9.01 -4.96 11.02
C ALA A 94 -9.06 -6.29 10.26
N ILE A 95 -8.90 -6.27 8.93
CA ILE A 95 -8.88 -7.47 8.09
C ILE A 95 -7.47 -8.05 8.03
N LEU A 96 -6.50 -7.20 7.66
CA LEU A 96 -5.09 -7.54 7.61
C LEU A 96 -4.27 -6.27 7.92
N PRO A 97 -3.39 -6.28 8.93
CA PRO A 97 -2.72 -5.07 9.39
C PRO A 97 -2.06 -4.28 8.26
N LEU A 98 -2.24 -2.96 8.26
CA LEU A 98 -1.69 -2.05 7.27
C LEU A 98 -0.26 -1.62 7.66
N MET A 99 0.56 -1.30 6.66
CA MET A 99 1.97 -0.94 6.83
C MET A 99 2.18 0.55 7.12
N ASN A 100 1.12 1.37 7.21
CA ASN A 100 1.20 2.79 7.56
C ASN A 100 2.02 3.04 8.82
N GLY A 101 1.92 2.12 9.79
CA GLY A 101 2.59 2.21 11.08
C GLY A 101 1.99 3.25 12.04
N ALA A 102 0.98 4.00 11.63
CA ALA A 102 0.23 4.91 12.49
C ALA A 102 -1.04 4.22 12.99
N ALA A 103 -1.40 4.42 14.26
CA ALA A 103 -2.75 4.10 14.74
C ALA A 103 -3.69 5.20 14.25
N LEU A 104 -4.09 5.12 12.97
CA LEU A 104 -5.07 6.05 12.38
C LEU A 104 -6.51 5.67 12.76
N ALA A 105 -6.70 4.59 13.52
CA ALA A 105 -8.03 4.11 13.90
C ALA A 105 -8.71 4.95 15.01
N ASP A 106 -7.96 5.77 15.75
CA ASP A 106 -8.53 6.56 16.85
C ASP A 106 -9.54 7.58 16.31
N GLY A 107 -10.80 7.47 16.76
CA GLY A 107 -11.88 8.34 16.31
C GLY A 107 -12.35 8.09 14.88
N ALA A 108 -12.08 6.91 14.32
CA ALA A 108 -12.76 6.44 13.11
C ALA A 108 -14.24 6.15 13.41
N ASP A 109 -15.11 6.48 12.46
CA ASP A 109 -16.48 5.94 12.46
C ASP A 109 -16.40 4.42 12.23
N HIS A 110 -17.22 3.64 12.93
CA HIS A 110 -17.29 2.19 12.77
C HIS A 110 -18.03 1.77 11.49
N LEU A 111 -18.63 2.72 10.77
CA LEU A 111 -19.22 2.46 9.46
C LEU A 111 -18.13 2.09 8.44
N PRO A 112 -18.34 1.02 7.65
CA PRO A 112 -17.43 0.68 6.57
C PRO A 112 -17.29 1.88 5.61
N PRO A 113 -16.11 2.07 4.99
CA PRO A 113 -15.95 3.04 3.93
C PRO A 113 -16.89 2.66 2.77
N PRO A 114 -17.36 3.64 1.98
CA PRO A 114 -18.02 3.32 0.71
C PRO A 114 -17.05 2.60 -0.23
N ASP A 115 -17.57 2.01 -1.30
CA ASP A 115 -16.73 1.49 -2.37
C ASP A 115 -15.86 2.62 -2.96
N PRO A 116 -14.62 2.32 -3.40
CA PRO A 116 -13.77 3.31 -4.02
C PRO A 116 -14.40 3.84 -5.30
N ASN A 117 -14.30 5.14 -5.53
CA ASN A 117 -14.71 5.77 -6.79
C ASN A 117 -13.94 5.22 -7.99
N GLN A 118 -12.70 4.78 -7.75
CA GLN A 118 -11.85 4.21 -8.78
C GLN A 118 -10.95 3.10 -8.22
N THR A 119 -10.82 2.02 -8.98
CA THR A 119 -9.82 0.97 -8.77
C THR A 119 -9.00 0.81 -10.03
N ILE A 120 -7.68 1.01 -9.93
CA ILE A 120 -6.77 0.92 -11.07
C ILE A 120 -5.70 -0.12 -10.81
N GLN A 121 -5.55 -1.06 -11.75
CA GLN A 121 -4.44 -1.99 -11.77
C GLN A 121 -3.20 -1.29 -12.34
N VAL A 122 -2.07 -1.35 -11.62
CA VAL A 122 -0.84 -0.60 -11.92
C VAL A 122 0.32 -1.48 -12.39
N ILE A 123 0.07 -2.76 -12.64
CA ILE A 123 0.97 -3.71 -13.30
C ILE A 123 0.23 -4.57 -14.33
N PRO A 124 0.88 -5.06 -15.38
CA PRO A 124 0.29 -6.02 -16.30
C PRO A 124 -0.26 -7.27 -15.58
N GLU A 125 -1.33 -7.87 -16.10
CA GLU A 125 -1.97 -9.02 -15.44
C GLU A 125 -1.11 -10.28 -15.49
N ASP A 126 -0.43 -10.54 -16.60
CA ASP A 126 0.54 -11.63 -16.73
C ASP A 126 1.67 -11.50 -15.70
N GLU A 127 2.16 -10.28 -15.49
CA GLU A 127 3.14 -9.99 -14.45
C GLU A 127 2.56 -10.16 -13.04
N ARG A 128 1.31 -9.74 -12.78
CA ARG A 128 0.65 -9.98 -11.49
C ARG A 128 0.56 -11.48 -11.19
N GLN A 129 0.13 -12.29 -12.15
CA GLN A 129 0.03 -13.74 -12.00
C GLN A 129 1.38 -14.40 -11.75
N ASP A 130 2.43 -13.96 -12.45
CA ASP A 130 3.80 -14.43 -12.19
C ASP A 130 4.26 -14.07 -10.77
N ARG A 131 4.00 -12.84 -10.30
CA ARG A 131 4.34 -12.41 -8.93
C ARG A 131 3.51 -13.10 -7.85
N LEU A 132 2.31 -13.59 -8.17
CA LEU A 132 1.43 -14.32 -7.24
C LEU A 132 1.93 -15.73 -6.91
N THR A 133 2.84 -16.28 -7.70
CA THR A 133 3.41 -17.61 -7.45
C THR A 133 4.02 -17.70 -6.04
N PRO A 134 3.70 -18.76 -5.26
CA PRO A 134 4.10 -18.82 -3.85
C PRO A 134 5.60 -18.67 -3.62
N ASP A 135 6.43 -19.27 -4.48
CA ASP A 135 7.89 -19.20 -4.40
C ASP A 135 8.41 -17.77 -4.54
N ARG A 136 7.90 -17.02 -5.52
CA ARG A 136 8.33 -15.64 -5.77
C ARG A 136 7.80 -14.69 -4.71
N ARG A 137 6.54 -14.84 -4.33
CA ARG A 137 5.88 -13.97 -3.34
C ARG A 137 6.50 -14.13 -1.96
N LEU A 138 6.77 -15.38 -1.53
CA LEU A 138 7.44 -15.64 -0.26
C LEU A 138 8.88 -15.10 -0.27
N ALA A 139 9.67 -15.41 -1.31
CA ALA A 139 11.04 -14.95 -1.40
C ALA A 139 11.13 -13.41 -1.37
N ARG A 140 10.20 -12.72 -2.04
CA ARG A 140 10.15 -11.26 -2.00
C ARG A 140 9.81 -10.73 -0.61
N GLN A 141 8.82 -11.32 0.06
CA GLN A 141 8.41 -10.88 1.39
C GLN A 141 9.53 -11.08 2.44
N ILE A 142 10.28 -12.18 2.36
CA ILE A 142 11.47 -12.41 3.21
C ILE A 142 12.48 -11.29 3.02
N ASN A 143 12.84 -10.99 1.76
CA ASN A 143 13.79 -9.92 1.45
C ASN A 143 13.30 -8.55 1.94
N GLN A 144 12.03 -8.23 1.76
CA GLN A 144 11.47 -6.96 2.24
C GLN A 144 11.49 -6.87 3.77
N TYR A 145 11.14 -7.96 4.46
CA TYR A 145 11.18 -8.03 5.91
C TYR A 145 12.61 -7.80 6.43
N GLU A 146 13.60 -8.48 5.84
CA GLU A 146 15.03 -8.28 6.17
C GLU A 146 15.46 -6.81 5.97
N LEU A 147 15.12 -6.21 4.83
CA LEU A 147 15.45 -4.80 4.54
C LEU A 147 14.86 -3.83 5.57
N LEU A 148 13.64 -4.09 6.04
CA LEU A 148 13.01 -3.26 7.07
C LEU A 148 13.65 -3.47 8.45
N VAL A 149 14.01 -4.71 8.81
CA VAL A 149 14.77 -5.00 10.03
C VAL A 149 16.12 -4.27 10.02
N ASP A 150 16.88 -4.41 8.95
CA ASP A 150 18.18 -3.76 8.80
C ASP A 150 18.04 -2.22 8.90
N TYR A 151 17.06 -1.64 8.21
CA TYR A 151 16.80 -0.20 8.29
C TYR A 151 16.46 0.26 9.72
N ILE A 152 15.67 -0.50 10.47
CA ILE A 152 15.32 -0.17 11.86
C ILE A 152 16.55 -0.19 12.77
N LEU A 153 17.45 -1.16 12.56
CA LEU A 153 18.66 -1.34 13.37
C LEU A 153 19.75 -0.33 13.03
N THR A 154 19.91 0.00 11.75
CA THR A 154 21.05 0.79 11.26
C THR A 154 20.73 2.26 11.01
N VAL A 155 19.47 2.60 10.70
CA VAL A 155 19.06 3.95 10.31
C VAL A 155 18.14 4.59 11.32
N LYS A 156 16.98 3.98 11.61
CA LYS A 156 15.94 4.63 12.42
C LYS A 156 15.05 3.64 13.15
N ASN A 157 15.11 3.66 14.48
CA ASN A 157 14.20 2.92 15.34
C ASN A 157 12.99 3.79 15.74
N ALA A 158 11.84 3.57 15.11
CA ALA A 158 10.62 4.32 15.39
C ALA A 158 9.40 3.38 15.58
N PRO A 159 8.42 3.75 16.44
CA PRO A 159 7.25 2.91 16.71
C PRO A 159 6.44 2.52 15.46
N HIS A 160 6.29 3.44 14.50
CA HIS A 160 5.55 3.16 13.27
C HIS A 160 6.25 2.14 12.37
N LEU A 161 7.58 2.12 12.36
CA LEU A 161 8.35 1.12 11.61
C LEU A 161 8.23 -0.27 12.24
N LYS A 162 8.17 -0.36 13.57
CA LYS A 162 7.90 -1.62 14.27
C LYS A 162 6.51 -2.17 13.97
N LYS A 163 5.49 -1.29 13.92
CA LYS A 163 4.13 -1.69 13.50
C LYS A 163 4.09 -2.15 12.04
N SER A 164 4.77 -1.44 11.15
CA SER A 164 4.95 -1.86 9.75
C SER A 164 5.64 -3.23 9.64
N LEU A 165 6.68 -3.47 10.47
CA LEU A 165 7.37 -4.75 10.54
C LEU A 165 6.44 -5.90 10.97
N ASP A 166 5.59 -5.68 11.97
CA ASP A 166 4.59 -6.66 12.41
C ASP A 166 3.53 -6.95 11.33
N ALA A 167 3.10 -5.93 10.58
CA ALA A 167 2.24 -6.08 9.42
C ALA A 167 2.90 -6.90 8.29
N HIS A 168 4.21 -6.72 8.08
CA HIS A 168 4.98 -7.56 7.15
C HIS A 168 5.10 -9.01 7.66
N PHE A 169 5.28 -9.22 8.97
CA PHE A 169 5.37 -10.56 9.57
C PHE A 169 4.05 -11.33 9.40
N SER A 170 2.92 -10.68 9.62
CA SER A 170 1.59 -11.28 9.40
C SER A 170 1.43 -11.81 7.96
N ARG A 171 1.89 -11.04 6.97
CA ARG A 171 1.92 -11.47 5.56
C ARG A 171 2.93 -12.57 5.30
N LEU A 172 4.11 -12.49 5.91
CA LEU A 172 5.16 -13.52 5.78
C LEU A 172 4.65 -14.89 6.24
N VAL A 173 3.94 -14.96 7.38
CA VAL A 173 3.31 -16.19 7.87
C VAL A 173 2.32 -16.74 6.85
N ARG A 174 1.44 -15.88 6.29
CA ARG A 174 0.46 -16.29 5.28
C ARG A 174 1.13 -16.83 4.02
N TYR A 175 2.13 -16.12 3.47
CA TYR A 175 2.81 -16.55 2.24
C TYR A 175 3.66 -17.79 2.47
N HIS A 176 4.23 -17.95 3.66
CA HIS A 176 4.93 -19.17 4.06
C HIS A 176 3.98 -20.38 4.07
N GLN A 177 2.77 -20.23 4.62
CA GLN A 177 1.77 -21.29 4.58
C GLN A 177 1.38 -21.65 3.14
N MET A 178 1.14 -20.65 2.28
CA MET A 178 0.82 -20.87 0.87
C MET A 178 1.94 -21.58 0.09
N PHE A 179 3.21 -21.37 0.46
CA PHE A 179 4.35 -22.04 -0.17
C PHE A 179 4.47 -23.52 0.21
N LEU A 180 3.99 -23.91 1.40
CA LEU A 180 4.08 -25.28 1.90
C LEU A 180 2.93 -26.19 1.44
N THR A 181 1.84 -25.61 0.94
CA THR A 181 0.64 -26.32 0.47
C THR A 181 0.62 -26.47 -1.03
#